data_AF-A0A945ABC7-F1
#
_entry.id   AF-A0A945ABC7-F1
#
_cell.length_a   1.000
_cell.length_b   1.000
_cell.length_c   1.000
_cell.angle_alpha   90.00
_cell.angle_beta   90.00
_cell.angle_gamma   90.00
#
_symmetry.space_group_name_H-M   'P 1'
#
loop_
_entity.id
_entity.type
_entity.pdbx_description
1 polymer ?
#
loop_
_entity_poly.entity_id
_entity_poly.type
_entity_poly.pdbx_seq_one_letter_code
_entity_poly.pdbx_strand_id
1 'polypeptide(L)' 'MKRITLAITGASGAIYAVRTLRALLLCGATVDVIVSEFGWMLLRDECGFDGKQNE' A
#
# COMPACT_ATOMS: atom_id res chain seq x y z
N MET A 1 0.74 10.09 19.00
CA MET A 1 0.44 9.16 17.88
C MET A 1 1.05 9.75 16.61
N LYS A 2 1.81 8.99 15.82
CA LYS A 2 2.45 9.51 14.59
C LYS A 2 1.49 9.36 13.40
N ARG A 3 1.44 10.37 12.51
CA ARG A 3 0.70 10.31 11.24
C ARG A 3 1.70 10.26 10.08
N ILE A 4 1.53 9.33 9.16
CA ILE A 4 2.46 9.05 8.06
C ILE A 4 1.68 8.92 6.75
N THR A 5 2.13 9.57 5.69
CA THR A 5 1.62 9.33 4.34
C THR A 5 2.45 8.25 3.66
N LEU A 6 1.80 7.20 3.16
CA LEU A 6 2.45 6.13 2.41
C LEU A 6 1.94 6.14 0.97
N ALA A 7 2.82 6.46 0.02
CA ALA A 7 2.51 6.42 -1.41
C ALA A 7 3.04 5.13 -2.05
N ILE A 8 2.18 4.39 -2.74
CA ILE A 8 2.49 3.16 -3.47
C ILE A 8 2.44 3.45 -4.96
N THR A 9 3.56 3.23 -5.65
CA THR A 9 3.71 3.48 -7.09
C THR A 9 3.89 2.16 -7.86
N GLY A 10 3.97 2.25 -9.19
CA GLY A 10 4.11 1.11 -10.11
C GLY A 10 5.54 0.59 -10.26
N ALA A 11 6.29 0.45 -9.17
CA ALA A 11 7.59 -0.21 -9.16
C ALA A 11 7.44 -1.62 -8.57
N SER A 12 8.13 -2.61 -9.14
CA SER A 12 8.11 -3.98 -8.61
C SER A 12 8.55 -4.01 -7.14
N GLY A 13 7.95 -4.93 -6.38
CA GLY A 13 8.15 -5.03 -4.93
C GLY A 13 6.97 -4.50 -4.11
N ALA A 14 5.73 -4.71 -4.58
CA ALA A 14 4.51 -4.31 -3.87
C ALA A 14 4.46 -4.89 -2.44
N ILE A 15 5.11 -6.04 -2.21
CA ILE A 15 5.25 -6.65 -0.88
C ILE A 15 5.91 -5.72 0.15
N TYR A 16 6.83 -4.85 -0.27
CA TYR A 16 7.46 -3.89 0.64
C TYR A 16 6.46 -2.86 1.13
N ALA A 17 5.56 -2.38 0.27
CA ALA A 17 4.52 -1.45 0.66
C ALA A 17 3.54 -2.10 1.66
N VAL A 18 3.11 -3.34 1.39
CA VAL A 18 2.20 -4.10 2.25
C VAL A 18 2.82 -4.34 3.64
N ARG A 19 4.07 -4.80 3.68
CA ARG A 19 4.77 -5.07 4.95
C ARG A 19 5.07 -3.79 5.73
N THR A 20 5.39 -2.71 5.03
CA THR A 20 5.60 -1.39 5.65
C THR A 20 4.31 -0.88 6.27
N LEU A 21 3.20 -0.90 5.54
CA LEU A 21 1.88 -0.50 6.05
C LEU A 21 1.51 -1.30 7.31
N ARG A 22 1.66 -2.64 7.26
CA ARG A 22 1.42 -3.50 8.43
C ARG A 22 2.27 -3.10 9.63
N ALA A 23 3.57 -2.87 9.44
CA ALA A 23 4.47 -2.49 10.53
C ALA A 23 4.11 -1.13 11.14
N LEU A 24 3.75 -0.14 10.31
CA LEU A 24 3.31 1.17 10.78
C LEU A 24 2.03 1.09 11.62
N LEU A 25 1.05 0.30 11.16
CA LEU A 25 -0.20 0.07 11.90
C LEU A 25 0.05 -0.64 13.23
N LEU A 26 0.92 -1.66 13.27
CA LEU A 26 1.31 -2.35 14.51
C LEU A 26 2.02 -1.43 15.51
N CYS A 27 2.74 -0.42 15.03
CA CYS A 27 3.37 0.61 15.86
C CYS A 27 2.39 1.70 16.34
N GLY A 28 1.09 1.58 16.03
CA GLY A 28 0.07 2.57 16.41
C GLY A 28 0.15 3.88 15.62
N ALA A 29 0.73 3.87 14.41
CA ALA A 29 0.70 5.03 13.52
C ALA A 29 -0.64 5.12 12.77
N THR A 30 -1.11 6.34 12.53
CA THR A 30 -2.17 6.60 11.57
C THR A 30 -1.53 6.74 10.18
N VAL A 31 -2.01 5.99 9.19
CA VAL A 31 -1.42 5.96 7.86
C VAL A 31 -2.43 6.42 6.82
N ASP A 32 -2.11 7.51 6.11
CA ASP A 32 -2.86 7.98 4.95
C ASP A 32 -2.21 7.35 3.70
N VAL A 33 -2.94 6.47 2.99
CA VAL A 33 -2.40 5.68 1.87
C VAL A 33 -2.83 6.27 0.53
N ILE A 34 -1.87 6.45 -0.37
CA ILE A 34 -2.10 6.89 -1.76
C ILE A 34 -1.56 5.80 -2.68
N VAL A 35 -2.33 5.38 -3.67
CA VAL A 35 -1.94 4.31 -4.60
C VAL A 35 -2.20 4.78 -6.02
N SER A 36 -1.18 4.72 -6.88
CA SER A 36 -1.35 5.01 -8.31
C SER A 36 -2.02 3.84 -9.04
N GLU A 37 -2.54 4.06 -10.25
CA GLU A 37 -3.13 2.99 -11.07
C GLU A 37 -2.17 1.80 -11.27
N PHE A 38 -0.89 2.08 -11.58
CA PHE A 38 0.13 1.04 -11.68
C PHE A 38 0.47 0.39 -10.32
N GLY A 39 0.38 1.14 -9.22
CA GLY A 39 0.52 0.57 -7.87
C GLY A 39 -0.57 -0.44 -7.57
N TRP A 40 -1.83 -0.14 -7.93
CA TRP A 40 -2.94 -1.09 -7.81
C TRP A 40 -2.74 -2.33 -8.68
N MET A 41 -2.25 -2.16 -9.91
CA MET A 41 -1.91 -3.27 -10.80
C MET A 41 -0.90 -4.22 -10.15
N LEU A 42 0.22 -3.70 -9.63
CA LEU A 42 1.23 -4.54 -8.99
C LEU A 42 0.77 -5.14 -7.65
N LEU A 43 -0.10 -4.46 -6.90
CA LEU A 43 -0.73 -5.06 -5.71
C LEU A 43 -1.57 -6.28 -6.08
N ARG A 44 -2.27 -6.28 -7.22
CA ARG A 44 -2.94 -7.48 -7.73
C ARG A 44 -1.93 -8.54 -8.13
N ASP A 45 -1.03 -8.18 -9.03
CA ASP A 45 -0.18 -9.14 -9.74
C ASP A 45 0.87 -9.78 -8.82
N GLU A 46 1.44 -9.02 -7.87
CA GLU A 46 2.51 -9.51 -6.99
C GLU A 46 2.01 -9.95 -5.60
N CYS A 47 0.85 -9.47 -5.14
CA CYS A 47 0.37 -9.68 -3.77
C CYS A 47 -1.05 -10.27 -3.67
N GLY A 48 -1.72 -10.51 -4.81
CA GLY A 48 -3.02 -11.18 -4.84
C GLY A 48 -4.18 -10.35 -4.31
N PHE A 49 -4.06 -9.01 -4.28
CA PHE A 49 -5.20 -8.15 -3.99
C PHE A 49 -6.19 -8.12 -5.17
N ASP A 50 -7.44 -7.71 -4.94
CA ASP A 50 -8.42 -7.52 -6.01
C ASP A 50 -8.16 -6.24 -6.85
N GLY A 51 -7.24 -5.39 -6.37
CA GLY A 51 -6.84 -4.13 -7.01
C GLY A 51 -7.77 -2.99 -6.65
N LYS A 52 -7.75 -1.94 -7.47
CA LYS A 52 -8.62 -0.77 -7.27
C LYS A 52 -10.08 -1.21 -7.47
N GLN A 53 -10.84 -1.31 -6.38
CA GLN A 53 -12.29 -1.42 -6.45
C GLN A 53 -12.83 -0.03 -6.79
N ASN A 54 -13.49 0.08 -7.93
CA ASN A 54 -14.23 1.29 -8.30
C ASN A 54 -15.63 1.18 -7.67
N GLU A 55 -16.08 2.23 -6.99
CA GLU A 55 -17.50 2.43 -6.66
C GLU A 55 -18.32 2.71 -7.93
#